data_AF-A0A2V3A1D6-F1
#
_entry.id   AF-A0A2V3A1D6-F1
#
_cell.length_a   1.000
_cell.length_b   1.000
_cell.length_c   1.000
_cell.angle_alpha   90.00
_cell.angle_beta   90.00
_cell.angle_gamma   90.00
#
_symmetry.space_group_name_H-M   'P 1'
#
loop_
_entity.id
_entity.type
_entity.pdbx_description
1 polymer ?
#
loop_
_entity_poly.entity_id
_entity_poly.type
_entity_poly.pdbx_seq_one_letter_code
_entity_poly.pdbx_strand_id
1 'polypeptide(L)'
;METKMLLQDESLWNRIQEFSLDAPGVEFPFSKKLAKEERWSLDFARKAIEEYKKFVYLCCVLPHGASPSNIVDKVWHMHLIYTQNYWEEFCPHILKRPLHHHPSKGGSAEKERHQNWFEDTLDSYQTIFRQEAPEEIWRERKKKSTLQSWIRKMAFFAPILVLLLLFSCTEGDNFSGLMVTGVVFGIIFILGTIVSIIGDQEVSDHNRKDKQNNDGGSCGGSSCSGGGGCGGCGGCGGCGG
;
A
#
# COMPACT_ATOMS: atom_id res chain seq x y z
N MET A 1 -19.62 2.80 26.55
CA MET A 1 -18.51 2.32 27.39
C MET A 1 -17.24 2.91 26.77
N GLU A 2 -16.55 3.80 27.48
CA GLU A 2 -15.26 4.33 27.01
C GLU A 2 -14.22 3.22 27.11
N THR A 3 -13.71 2.77 25.97
CA THR A 3 -12.62 1.81 25.92
C THR A 3 -11.33 2.54 26.27
N LYS A 4 -10.85 2.39 27.51
CA LYS A 4 -9.60 3.01 27.96
C LYS A 4 -8.40 2.27 27.34
N MET A 5 -7.57 2.99 26.59
CA MET A 5 -6.31 2.48 26.04
C MET A 5 -5.34 2.06 27.15
N LEU A 6 -4.54 1.01 26.93
CA LEU A 6 -3.46 0.59 27.82
C LEU A 6 -2.12 1.11 27.31
N LEU A 7 -1.97 2.44 27.37
CA LEU A 7 -0.73 3.10 27.00
C LEU A 7 0.36 2.77 28.04
N GLN A 8 1.48 2.22 27.58
CA GLN A 8 2.63 1.97 28.43
C GLN A 8 3.34 3.27 28.85
N ASP A 9 3.33 4.26 27.96
CA ASP A 9 3.80 5.63 28.18
C ASP A 9 2.74 6.62 27.68
N GLU A 10 1.95 7.19 28.60
CA GLU A 10 0.92 8.19 28.26
C GLU A 10 1.54 9.54 27.84
N SER A 11 2.68 9.91 28.41
CA SER A 11 3.35 11.18 28.11
C SER A 11 3.85 11.21 26.66
N LEU A 12 4.45 10.11 26.20
CA LEU A 12 4.86 9.94 24.82
C LEU A 12 3.66 10.00 23.87
N TRP A 13 2.57 9.29 24.20
CA TRP A 13 1.37 9.28 23.37
C TRP A 13 0.77 10.67 23.20
N ASN A 14 0.65 11.44 24.28
CA ASN A 14 0.12 12.80 24.24
C ASN A 14 0.98 13.70 23.33
N ARG A 15 2.31 13.65 23.47
CA ARG A 15 3.22 14.42 22.58
C ARG A 15 3.05 14.04 21.10
N ILE A 16 2.95 12.74 20.79
CA ILE A 16 2.75 12.27 19.42
C ILE A 16 1.39 12.72 18.87
N GLN A 17 0.34 12.64 19.68
CA GLN A 17 -1.01 13.03 19.28
C GLN A 17 -1.14 14.53 19.01
N GLU A 18 -0.57 15.36 19.89
CA GLU A 18 -0.58 16.82 19.78
C GLU A 18 0.29 17.33 18.61
N PHE A 19 1.30 16.56 18.18
CA PHE A 19 2.13 16.93 17.05
C PHE A 19 1.33 16.98 15.73
N SER A 20 1.33 18.15 15.10
CA SER A 20 0.75 18.37 13.78
C SER A 20 1.83 18.28 12.70
N LEU A 21 1.63 17.38 11.74
CA LEU A 21 2.42 17.34 10.49
C LEU A 21 2.05 18.50 9.54
N ASP A 22 0.84 19.03 9.69
CA ASP A 22 0.37 20.17 8.91
C ASP A 22 0.88 21.46 9.54
N ALA A 23 1.80 22.15 8.84
CA ALA A 23 2.24 23.47 9.23
C ALA A 23 1.08 24.49 9.14
N PRO A 24 0.92 25.39 10.12
CA PRO A 24 -0.14 26.39 10.09
C PRO A 24 0.12 27.42 8.98
N GLY A 25 -0.95 27.89 8.34
CA GLY A 25 -0.88 29.00 7.37
C GLY A 25 -0.29 28.66 6.00
N VAL A 26 0.04 27.39 5.72
CA VAL A 26 0.51 26.98 4.38
C VAL A 26 -0.64 26.51 3.51
N GLU A 27 -0.64 26.91 2.23
CA GLU A 27 -1.69 26.54 1.28
C GLU A 27 -1.74 25.03 1.01
N PHE A 28 -0.56 24.39 1.00
CA PHE A 28 -0.37 22.99 0.65
C PHE A 28 0.38 22.22 1.77
N PRO A 29 -0.30 21.91 2.89
CA PRO A 29 0.30 21.23 4.04
C PRO A 29 0.52 19.73 3.76
N PHE A 30 1.19 19.05 4.70
CA PHE A 30 1.57 17.64 4.60
C PHE A 30 0.40 16.74 4.19
N SER A 31 -0.76 16.86 4.82
CA SER A 31 -1.95 16.04 4.53
C SER A 31 -2.49 16.23 3.10
N LYS A 32 -2.44 17.45 2.56
CA LYS A 32 -2.83 17.71 1.17
C LYS A 32 -1.80 17.16 0.17
N LYS A 33 -0.51 17.27 0.50
CA LYS A 33 0.55 16.68 -0.32
C LYS A 33 0.44 15.16 -0.36
N LEU A 34 0.26 14.53 0.80
CA LEU A 34 0.04 13.09 0.93
C LEU A 34 -1.14 12.64 0.05
N ALA A 35 -2.28 13.32 0.20
CA ALA A 35 -3.48 13.04 -0.58
C ALA A 35 -3.23 13.15 -2.10
N LYS A 36 -2.48 14.17 -2.54
CA LYS A 36 -2.16 14.35 -3.96
C LYS A 36 -1.21 13.27 -4.49
N GLU A 37 -0.12 12.98 -3.79
CA GLU A 37 0.91 12.04 -4.24
C GLU A 37 0.38 10.60 -4.26
N GLU A 38 -0.37 10.21 -3.24
CA GLU A 38 -0.92 8.86 -3.11
C GLU A 38 -2.28 8.68 -3.77
N ARG A 39 -2.84 9.75 -4.35
CA ARG A 39 -4.19 9.81 -4.94
C ARG A 39 -5.26 9.37 -3.95
N TRP A 40 -5.17 9.85 -2.71
CA TRP A 40 -6.13 9.63 -1.65
C TRP A 40 -7.09 10.81 -1.50
N SER A 41 -8.26 10.56 -0.94
CA SER A 41 -9.07 11.66 -0.42
C SER A 41 -8.35 12.30 0.77
N LEU A 42 -8.61 13.59 1.02
CA LEU A 42 -8.03 14.27 2.17
C LEU A 42 -8.46 13.62 3.50
N ASP A 43 -9.69 13.13 3.58
CA ASP A 43 -10.19 12.37 4.73
C ASP A 43 -9.38 11.10 4.98
N PHE A 44 -9.14 10.32 3.93
CA PHE A 44 -8.34 9.09 4.03
C PHE A 44 -6.89 9.39 4.42
N ALA A 45 -6.29 10.45 3.86
CA ALA A 45 -4.95 10.88 4.23
C ALA A 45 -4.85 11.24 5.72
N ARG A 46 -5.85 11.92 6.29
CA ARG A 46 -5.92 12.23 7.72
C ARG A 46 -6.03 10.97 8.58
N LYS A 47 -6.88 10.01 8.19
CA LYS A 47 -6.98 8.72 8.88
C LYS A 47 -5.65 7.94 8.84
N ALA A 48 -4.99 7.91 7.68
CA ALA A 48 -3.68 7.28 7.53
C ALA A 48 -2.61 7.95 8.41
N ILE A 49 -2.64 9.27 8.56
CA ILE A 49 -1.76 10.02 9.48
C ILE A 49 -2.00 9.62 10.94
N GLU A 50 -3.24 9.44 11.36
CA GLU A 50 -3.53 9.00 12.73
C GLU A 50 -3.06 7.57 13.00
N GLU A 51 -3.19 6.67 12.02
CA GLU A 51 -2.61 5.32 12.12
C GLU A 51 -1.08 5.33 12.09
N TYR A 52 -0.46 6.26 11.36
CA TYR A 52 0.98 6.51 11.40
C TYR A 52 1.46 6.93 12.80
N LYS A 53 0.73 7.82 13.48
CA LYS A 53 1.04 8.19 14.88
C LYS A 53 1.00 6.97 15.82
N LYS A 54 -0.01 6.10 15.67
CA LYS A 54 -0.11 4.84 16.45
C LYS A 54 1.07 3.92 16.15
N PHE A 55 1.44 3.77 14.89
CA PHE A 55 2.63 3.00 14.49
C PHE A 55 3.92 3.53 15.13
N VAL A 56 4.15 4.85 15.09
CA VAL A 56 5.32 5.47 15.73
C VAL A 56 5.35 5.20 17.24
N TYR A 57 4.18 5.27 17.90
CA TYR A 57 4.06 4.90 19.30
C TYR A 57 4.48 3.44 19.55
N LEU A 58 3.98 2.50 18.75
CA LEU A 58 4.36 1.08 18.83
C LEU A 58 5.87 0.88 18.64
N CYS A 59 6.47 1.53 17.63
CA CYS A 59 7.93 1.52 17.43
C CYS A 59 8.71 1.97 18.68
N CYS A 60 8.13 2.87 19.48
CA CYS A 60 8.76 3.43 20.67
C CYS A 60 8.57 2.59 21.94
N VAL A 61 7.46 1.86 22.08
CA VAL A 61 7.16 1.11 23.31
C VAL A 61 7.50 -0.37 23.20
N LEU A 62 7.55 -0.92 21.99
CA LEU A 62 7.87 -2.33 21.77
C LEU A 62 9.40 -2.55 21.74
N PRO A 63 9.91 -3.63 22.36
CA PRO A 63 11.34 -3.89 22.47
C PRO A 63 12.03 -4.14 21.12
N HIS A 64 11.26 -4.61 20.12
CA HIS A 64 11.75 -4.90 18.77
C HIS A 64 11.15 -3.93 17.73
N GLY A 65 10.52 -2.84 18.16
CA GLY A 65 9.81 -1.94 17.28
C GLY A 65 8.56 -2.59 16.66
N ALA A 66 8.09 -2.01 15.55
CA ALA A 66 6.89 -2.43 14.83
C ALA A 66 7.14 -2.43 13.32
N SER A 67 6.31 -3.18 12.59
CA SER A 67 6.26 -3.17 11.12
C SER A 67 4.99 -2.43 10.66
N PRO A 68 5.09 -1.41 9.79
CA PRO A 68 3.93 -0.69 9.31
C PRO A 68 3.16 -1.51 8.27
N SER A 69 1.89 -1.13 8.01
CA SER A 69 1.22 -1.55 6.77
C SER A 69 1.73 -0.73 5.58
N ASN A 70 1.47 -1.18 4.35
CA ASN A 70 1.85 -0.43 3.15
C ASN A 70 1.30 1.02 3.11
N ILE A 71 0.15 1.29 3.73
CA ILE A 71 -0.43 2.64 3.77
C ILE A 71 0.27 3.50 4.82
N VAL A 72 0.52 2.95 6.01
CA VAL A 72 1.25 3.63 7.08
C VAL A 72 2.70 3.92 6.66
N ASP A 73 3.34 2.98 5.96
CA ASP A 73 4.71 3.11 5.46
C ASP A 73 4.85 4.28 4.48
N LYS A 74 3.86 4.50 3.60
CA LYS A 74 3.82 5.67 2.71
C LYS A 74 3.78 7.00 3.46
N VAL A 75 2.98 7.08 4.53
CA VAL A 75 2.96 8.28 5.39
C VAL A 75 4.34 8.48 6.04
N TRP A 76 4.93 7.40 6.54
CA TRP A 76 6.24 7.47 7.19
C TRP A 76 7.35 7.87 6.21
N HIS A 77 7.40 7.30 5.01
CA HIS A 77 8.32 7.71 3.94
C HIS A 77 8.18 9.17 3.60
N MET A 78 6.94 9.67 3.47
CA MET A 78 6.75 11.08 3.20
C MET A 78 7.19 11.96 4.39
N HIS A 79 7.02 11.52 5.64
CA HIS A 79 7.53 12.26 6.79
C HIS A 79 9.06 12.27 6.85
N LEU A 80 9.72 11.15 6.50
CA LEU A 80 11.20 11.07 6.46
C LEU A 80 11.84 12.09 5.50
N ILE A 81 11.17 12.41 4.39
CA ILE A 81 11.67 13.42 3.44
C ILE A 81 11.41 14.87 3.88
N TYR A 82 10.55 15.10 4.89
CA TYR A 82 10.43 16.40 5.57
C TYR A 82 11.53 16.52 6.62
N THR A 83 12.79 16.51 6.17
CA THR A 83 13.97 16.22 6.99
C THR A 83 14.09 17.10 8.23
N GLN A 84 13.86 18.41 8.14
CA GLN A 84 13.85 19.30 9.32
C GLN A 84 12.73 18.93 10.29
N ASN A 85 11.49 18.78 9.80
CA ASN A 85 10.36 18.41 10.65
C ASN A 85 10.56 17.03 11.30
N TYR A 86 11.16 16.07 10.59
CA TYR A 86 11.38 14.72 11.13
C TYR A 86 12.58 14.66 12.09
N TRP A 87 13.74 15.14 11.67
CA TRP A 87 15.01 14.96 12.38
C TRP A 87 15.32 16.05 13.40
N GLU A 88 14.86 17.28 13.15
CA GLU A 88 15.15 18.41 14.03
C GLU A 88 13.99 18.71 14.99
N GLU A 89 12.75 18.40 14.60
CA GLU A 89 11.57 18.62 15.44
C GLU A 89 11.03 17.32 16.06
N PHE A 90 10.55 16.39 15.22
CA PHE A 90 9.79 15.22 15.68
C PHE A 90 10.63 14.26 16.52
N CYS A 91 11.78 13.80 16.02
CA CYS A 91 12.62 12.85 16.74
C CYS A 91 13.16 13.41 18.09
N PRO A 92 13.84 14.57 18.13
CA PRO A 92 14.45 15.05 19.37
C PRO A 92 13.45 15.64 20.37
N HIS A 93 12.39 16.33 19.91
CA HIS A 93 11.48 17.04 20.82
C HIS A 93 10.21 16.24 21.15
N ILE A 94 9.68 15.47 20.20
CA ILE A 94 8.45 14.69 20.40
C ILE A 94 8.79 13.28 20.89
N LEU A 95 9.60 12.54 20.14
CA LEU A 95 9.97 11.16 20.49
C LEU A 95 11.05 11.08 21.56
N LYS A 96 11.89 12.12 21.66
CA LYS A 96 13.10 12.18 22.50
C LYS A 96 14.08 11.04 22.22
N ARG A 97 14.03 10.50 21.01
CA ARG A 97 14.90 9.42 20.52
C ARG A 97 14.90 9.43 18.99
N PRO A 98 15.96 8.95 18.34
CA PRO A 98 15.94 8.73 16.90
C PRO A 98 15.03 7.54 16.56
N LEU A 99 14.29 7.67 15.45
CA LEU A 99 13.55 6.57 14.83
C LEU A 99 14.08 6.41 13.41
N HIS A 100 14.80 5.31 13.15
CA HIS A 100 15.41 5.08 11.84
C HIS A 100 14.61 4.08 11.02
N HIS A 101 14.40 4.42 9.76
CA HIS A 101 13.86 3.51 8.76
C HIS A 101 14.97 2.61 8.20
N HIS A 102 14.74 1.30 8.19
CA HIS A 102 15.67 0.31 7.66
C HIS A 102 15.09 -0.34 6.39
N PRO A 103 15.81 -0.27 5.25
CA PRO A 103 15.41 -0.99 4.04
C PRO A 103 15.42 -2.51 4.25
N SER A 104 14.43 -3.19 3.66
CA SER A 104 14.43 -4.66 3.58
C SER A 104 15.60 -5.15 2.72
N LYS A 105 16.18 -6.29 3.10
CA LYS A 105 17.19 -6.99 2.28
C LYS A 105 16.57 -7.75 1.10
N GLY A 106 15.25 -7.90 1.08
CA GLY A 106 14.52 -8.68 0.08
C GLY A 106 14.73 -10.19 0.21
N GLY A 107 14.04 -10.95 -0.65
CA GLY A 107 14.04 -12.41 -0.65
C GLY A 107 12.88 -13.04 0.13
N SER A 108 12.68 -14.34 -0.07
CA SER A 108 11.55 -15.08 0.51
C SER A 108 11.61 -15.15 2.04
N ALA A 109 12.79 -15.41 2.60
CA ALA A 109 12.98 -15.50 4.05
C ALA A 109 12.72 -14.15 4.75
N GLU A 110 13.18 -13.05 4.15
CA GLU A 110 12.92 -11.70 4.70
C GLU A 110 11.44 -11.33 4.60
N LYS A 111 10.77 -11.73 3.50
CA LYS A 111 9.33 -11.55 3.35
C LYS A 111 8.53 -12.30 4.42
N GLU A 112 8.88 -13.54 4.71
CA GLU A 112 8.25 -14.33 5.78
C GLU A 112 8.49 -13.68 7.16
N ARG A 113 9.72 -13.25 7.42
CA ARG A 113 10.06 -12.52 8.65
C ARG A 113 9.25 -11.23 8.80
N HIS A 114 9.13 -10.45 7.73
CA HIS A 114 8.33 -9.22 7.71
C HIS A 114 6.85 -9.52 7.96
N GLN A 115 6.31 -10.58 7.36
CA GLN A 115 4.92 -10.98 7.58
C GLN A 115 4.66 -11.31 9.06
N ASN A 116 5.54 -12.11 9.69
CA ASN A 116 5.42 -12.45 11.11
C ASN A 116 5.52 -11.20 11.99
N TRP A 117 6.48 -10.30 11.69
CA TRP A 117 6.64 -9.05 12.45
C TRP A 117 5.44 -8.10 12.29
N PHE A 118 4.83 -8.09 11.11
CA PHE A 118 3.59 -7.36 10.85
C PHE A 118 2.42 -7.92 11.65
N GLU A 119 2.29 -9.25 11.74
CA GLU A 119 1.28 -9.91 12.58
C GLU A 119 1.49 -9.58 14.06
N ASP A 120 2.72 -9.67 14.58
CA ASP A 120 3.07 -9.26 15.94
C ASP A 120 2.72 -7.78 16.22
N THR A 121 2.84 -6.93 15.20
CA THR A 121 2.48 -5.51 15.28
C THR A 121 0.97 -5.33 15.46
N LEU A 122 0.15 -6.08 14.73
CA LEU A 122 -1.31 -6.03 14.84
C LEU A 122 -1.80 -6.54 16.20
N ASP A 123 -1.19 -7.60 16.73
CA ASP A 123 -1.51 -8.12 18.07
C ASP A 123 -1.16 -7.10 19.16
N SER A 124 0.01 -6.46 19.03
CA SER A 124 0.45 -5.39 19.92
C SER A 124 -0.47 -4.17 19.82
N TYR A 125 -0.89 -3.80 18.60
CA TYR A 125 -1.84 -2.72 18.36
C TYR A 125 -3.15 -2.99 19.10
N GLN A 126 -3.74 -4.17 18.94
CA GLN A 126 -5.00 -4.53 19.59
C GLN A 126 -4.87 -4.52 21.11
N THR A 127 -3.75 -5.00 21.63
CA THR A 127 -3.49 -5.04 23.07
C THR A 127 -3.36 -3.64 23.68
N ILE A 128 -2.59 -2.75 23.05
CA ILE A 128 -2.29 -1.41 23.55
C ILE A 128 -3.48 -0.46 23.34
N PHE A 129 -4.02 -0.42 22.14
CA PHE A 129 -5.10 0.51 21.78
C PHE A 129 -6.49 0.00 22.14
N ARG A 130 -6.62 -1.28 22.53
CA ARG A 130 -7.91 -1.94 22.86
C ARG A 130 -8.95 -1.82 21.73
N GLN A 131 -8.48 -1.75 20.49
CA GLN A 131 -9.29 -1.63 19.29
C GLN A 131 -8.65 -2.43 18.16
N GLU A 132 -9.46 -2.92 17.24
CA GLU A 132 -8.94 -3.51 16.01
C GLU A 132 -8.37 -2.42 15.10
N ALA A 133 -7.25 -2.72 14.45
CA ALA A 133 -6.63 -1.82 13.49
C ALA A 133 -7.56 -1.68 12.27
N PRO A 134 -7.87 -0.45 11.78
CA PRO A 134 -8.79 -0.27 10.67
C PRO A 134 -8.34 -1.04 9.42
N GLU A 135 -9.17 -1.98 8.95
CA GLU A 135 -8.80 -2.86 7.84
C GLU A 135 -8.43 -2.09 6.57
N GLU A 136 -9.08 -0.95 6.32
CA GLU A 136 -8.81 -0.10 5.15
C GLU A 136 -7.38 0.47 5.11
N ILE A 137 -6.72 0.59 6.27
CA ILE A 137 -5.35 1.12 6.41
C ILE A 137 -4.36 -0.01 6.67
N TRP A 138 -4.72 -0.96 7.52
CA TRP A 138 -3.78 -1.98 7.99
C TRP A 138 -3.79 -3.27 7.17
N ARG A 139 -4.89 -3.62 6.51
CA ARG A 139 -4.94 -4.87 5.75
C ARG A 139 -4.22 -4.73 4.42
N GLU A 140 -3.24 -5.60 4.17
CA GLU A 140 -2.63 -5.68 2.85
C GLU A 140 -3.64 -6.20 1.82
N ARG A 141 -3.97 -5.38 0.81
CA ARG A 141 -4.72 -5.86 -0.35
C ARG A 141 -3.83 -6.81 -1.15
N LYS A 142 -4.00 -8.12 -0.94
CA LYS A 142 -3.44 -9.14 -1.84
C LYS A 142 -3.91 -8.80 -3.26
N LYS A 143 -3.01 -8.33 -4.12
CA LYS A 143 -3.31 -8.20 -5.55
C LYS A 143 -3.74 -9.58 -6.02
N LYS A 144 -5.00 -9.73 -6.45
CA LYS A 144 -5.44 -10.93 -7.15
C LYS A 144 -4.48 -11.11 -8.32
N SER A 145 -3.80 -12.25 -8.40
CA SER A 145 -2.82 -12.42 -9.47
C SER A 145 -3.54 -12.28 -10.80
N THR A 146 -3.01 -11.43 -11.68
CA THR A 146 -3.53 -11.24 -13.04
C THR A 146 -3.63 -12.56 -13.77
N LEU A 147 -2.70 -13.49 -13.48
CA LEU A 147 -2.71 -14.86 -13.96
C LEU A 147 -3.96 -15.64 -13.52
N GLN A 148 -4.38 -15.53 -12.25
CA GLN A 148 -5.57 -16.24 -11.75
C GLN A 148 -6.88 -15.67 -12.32
N SER A 149 -6.94 -14.35 -12.52
CA SER A 149 -8.05 -13.69 -13.23
C SER A 149 -8.10 -14.13 -14.70
N TRP A 150 -6.96 -14.14 -15.38
CA TRP A 150 -6.82 -14.55 -16.77
C TRP A 150 -7.18 -16.03 -16.98
N ILE A 151 -6.69 -16.95 -16.12
CA ILE A 151 -7.03 -18.38 -16.18
C ILE A 151 -8.53 -18.61 -16.00
N ARG A 152 -9.18 -17.92 -15.06
CA ARG A 152 -10.65 -18.02 -14.86
C ARG A 152 -11.42 -17.53 -16.09
N LYS A 153 -11.00 -16.41 -16.66
CA LYS A 153 -11.60 -15.84 -17.88
C LYS A 153 -11.39 -16.78 -19.08
N MET A 154 -10.23 -17.41 -19.23
CA MET A 154 -9.95 -18.39 -20.29
C MET A 154 -10.69 -19.73 -20.11
N ALA A 155 -10.80 -20.22 -18.87
CA ALA A 155 -11.55 -21.44 -18.56
C ALA A 155 -13.05 -21.33 -18.93
N PHE A 156 -13.61 -20.12 -18.90
CA PHE A 156 -14.99 -19.85 -19.34
C PHE A 156 -15.20 -20.09 -20.85
N PHE A 157 -14.17 -19.90 -21.67
CA PHE A 157 -14.24 -20.11 -23.12
C PHE A 157 -13.89 -21.54 -23.56
N ALA A 158 -13.38 -22.38 -22.65
CA ALA A 158 -13.02 -23.78 -22.91
C ALA A 158 -14.16 -24.64 -23.50
N PRO A 159 -15.43 -24.59 -23.02
CA PRO A 159 -16.49 -25.41 -23.60
C PRO A 159 -16.87 -25.01 -25.03
N ILE A 160 -16.76 -23.72 -25.38
CA ILE A 160 -17.01 -23.24 -26.75
C ILE A 160 -15.91 -23.73 -27.69
N LEU A 161 -14.65 -23.71 -27.25
CA LEU A 161 -13.53 -24.28 -28.01
C LEU A 161 -13.70 -25.78 -28.24
N VAL A 162 -14.10 -26.53 -27.20
CA VAL A 162 -14.36 -27.98 -27.31
C VAL A 162 -15.51 -28.25 -28.29
N LEU A 163 -16.61 -27.49 -28.22
CA LEU A 163 -17.75 -27.64 -29.12
C LEU A 163 -17.37 -27.37 -30.59
N LEU A 164 -16.57 -26.33 -30.83
CA LEU A 164 -16.06 -25.97 -32.16
C LEU A 164 -15.12 -27.03 -32.73
N LEU A 165 -14.23 -27.60 -31.91
CA LEU A 165 -13.36 -28.71 -32.31
C LEU A 165 -14.16 -29.96 -32.67
N LEU A 166 -15.21 -30.28 -31.90
CA LEU A 166 -16.10 -31.40 -32.19
C LEU A 166 -16.88 -31.20 -33.50
N PHE A 167 -17.30 -29.98 -33.81
CA PHE A 167 -17.98 -29.65 -35.07
C PHE A 167 -17.06 -29.83 -36.28
N SER A 168 -15.79 -29.45 -36.14
CA SER A 168 -14.76 -29.61 -37.18
C SER A 168 -14.48 -31.09 -37.53
N CYS A 169 -14.71 -32.02 -36.59
CA CYS A 169 -14.58 -33.46 -36.83
C CYS A 169 -15.75 -34.08 -37.62
N THR A 170 -16.80 -33.33 -37.95
CA THR A 170 -18.02 -33.87 -38.58
C THR A 170 -18.18 -33.54 -40.07
N GLU A 171 -17.41 -32.59 -40.62
CA GLU A 171 -17.48 -32.21 -42.04
C GLU A 171 -16.37 -32.89 -42.85
N GLY A 172 -16.76 -33.55 -43.96
CA GLY A 172 -15.89 -34.44 -44.73
C GLY A 172 -14.69 -33.80 -45.44
N ASP A 173 -14.65 -32.47 -45.58
CA ASP A 173 -13.48 -31.73 -46.08
C ASP A 173 -12.75 -31.05 -44.93
N ASN A 174 -11.91 -31.85 -44.26
CA ASN A 174 -11.18 -31.54 -43.02
C ASN A 174 -10.37 -30.22 -43.06
N PHE A 175 -10.04 -29.68 -44.24
CA PHE A 175 -9.25 -28.45 -44.38
C PHE A 175 -10.09 -27.17 -44.27
N SER A 176 -11.29 -27.15 -44.83
CA SER A 176 -12.15 -25.96 -44.84
C SER A 176 -12.76 -25.72 -43.46
N GLY A 177 -13.26 -26.79 -42.81
CA GLY A 177 -13.83 -26.73 -41.47
C GLY A 177 -12.84 -26.28 -40.41
N LEU A 178 -11.56 -26.68 -40.52
CA LEU A 178 -10.51 -26.26 -39.57
C LEU A 178 -10.17 -24.77 -39.71
N MET A 179 -10.12 -24.24 -40.94
CA MET A 179 -9.84 -22.82 -41.19
C MET A 179 -10.97 -21.92 -40.69
N VAL A 180 -12.24 -22.26 -40.98
CA VAL A 180 -13.39 -21.48 -40.49
C VAL A 180 -13.44 -21.50 -38.97
N THR A 181 -13.20 -22.67 -38.36
CA THR A 181 -13.16 -22.81 -36.89
C THR A 181 -12.04 -21.96 -36.27
N GLY A 182 -10.84 -21.97 -36.85
CA GLY A 182 -9.72 -21.16 -36.40
C GLY A 182 -9.98 -19.66 -36.49
N VAL A 183 -10.62 -19.19 -37.57
CA VAL A 183 -10.98 -17.78 -37.75
C VAL A 183 -12.04 -17.32 -36.75
N VAL A 184 -13.11 -18.11 -36.55
CA VAL A 184 -14.16 -17.79 -35.58
C VAL A 184 -13.59 -17.76 -34.16
N PHE A 185 -12.73 -18.73 -33.81
CA PHE A 185 -12.06 -18.75 -32.51
C PHE A 185 -11.14 -17.54 -32.34
N GLY A 186 -10.35 -17.19 -33.36
CA GLY A 186 -9.50 -16.00 -33.35
C GLY A 186 -10.28 -14.71 -33.11
N ILE A 187 -11.44 -14.54 -33.77
CA ILE A 187 -12.32 -13.38 -33.58
C ILE A 187 -12.88 -13.33 -32.16
N ILE A 188 -13.40 -14.46 -31.64
CA ILE A 188 -13.93 -14.54 -30.26
C ILE A 188 -12.83 -14.23 -29.24
N PHE A 189 -11.61 -14.74 -29.46
CA PHE A 189 -10.47 -14.50 -28.59
C PHE A 189 -10.08 -13.02 -28.58
N ILE A 190 -9.96 -12.39 -29.77
CA ILE A 190 -9.65 -10.97 -29.90
C ILE A 190 -10.72 -10.11 -29.19
N LEU A 191 -12.01 -10.37 -29.44
CA LEU A 191 -13.10 -9.64 -28.78
C LEU A 191 -13.09 -9.84 -27.26
N GLY A 192 -12.86 -11.07 -26.78
CA GLY A 192 -12.77 -11.37 -25.35
C GLY A 192 -11.58 -10.69 -24.65
N THR A 193 -10.43 -10.57 -25.32
CA THR A 193 -9.27 -9.83 -24.80
C THR A 193 -9.54 -8.34 -24.71
N ILE A 194 -10.18 -7.73 -25.71
CA ILE A 194 -10.56 -6.31 -25.71
C ILE A 194 -11.53 -6.02 -24.57
N VAL A 195 -12.59 -6.83 -24.40
CA VAL A 195 -13.56 -6.67 -23.31
C VAL A 195 -12.91 -6.82 -21.92
N SER A 196 -11.95 -7.75 -21.76
CA SER A 196 -11.24 -7.92 -20.50
C SER A 196 -10.37 -6.72 -20.12
N ILE A 197 -9.71 -6.10 -21.11
CA ILE A 197 -8.87 -4.92 -20.88
C ILE A 197 -9.75 -3.72 -20.48
N ILE A 198 -10.91 -3.56 -21.12
CA ILE A 198 -11.86 -2.47 -20.82
C ILE A 198 -12.50 -2.66 -19.43
N GLY A 199 -12.92 -3.89 -19.09
CA GLY A 199 -13.54 -4.18 -17.79
C GLY A 199 -12.60 -4.00 -16.59
N ASP A 200 -11.30 -4.27 -16.76
CA ASP A 200 -10.31 -4.04 -15.71
C ASP A 200 -10.05 -2.53 -15.47
N GLN A 201 -10.31 -1.66 -16.47
CA GLN A 201 -10.24 -0.20 -16.29
C GLN A 201 -11.42 0.35 -15.46
N GLU A 202 -12.65 -0.11 -15.69
CA GLU A 202 -13.85 0.36 -14.95
C GLU A 202 -13.79 0.03 -13.45
N VAL A 203 -13.27 -1.14 -13.07
CA VAL A 203 -13.15 -1.52 -11.65
C VAL A 203 -12.09 -0.67 -10.92
N SER A 204 -11.12 -0.12 -11.66
CA SER A 204 -10.13 0.83 -11.10
C SER A 204 -10.68 2.25 -10.95
N ASP A 205 -11.74 2.60 -11.68
CA ASP A 205 -12.25 3.97 -11.81
C ASP A 205 -13.31 4.35 -10.76
N HIS A 206 -13.80 3.38 -9.96
CA HIS A 206 -14.82 3.68 -8.94
C HIS A 206 -14.31 4.52 -7.75
N ASN A 207 -13.00 4.77 -7.68
CA ASN A 207 -12.37 5.72 -6.73
C ASN A 207 -12.00 7.06 -7.37
N ARG A 208 -12.45 7.34 -8.60
CA ARG A 208 -11.91 8.42 -9.45
C ARG A 208 -12.91 9.50 -9.86
N LYS A 209 -13.96 9.72 -9.07
CA LYS A 209 -14.77 10.94 -9.18
C LYS A 209 -14.45 11.88 -8.03
N ASP A 210 -13.37 12.63 -8.22
CA ASP A 210 -13.43 14.09 -8.29
C ASP A 210 -12.09 14.63 -8.78
N LYS A 211 -12.14 15.37 -9.89
CA LYS A 211 -10.98 15.87 -10.62
C LYS A 211 -11.19 17.35 -10.84
N GLN A 212 -10.29 18.18 -10.29
CA GLN A 212 -9.89 19.41 -10.99
C GLN A 212 -8.47 19.82 -10.60
N ASN A 213 -7.63 19.83 -11.65
CA ASN A 213 -6.52 20.72 -11.99
C ASN A 213 -5.46 21.09 -10.93
N ASN A 214 -4.22 20.66 -11.14
CA ASN A 214 -3.17 21.57 -11.64
C ASN A 214 -1.85 20.85 -11.91
N ASP A 215 -1.30 21.17 -13.08
CA ASP A 215 0.04 20.86 -13.54
C ASP A 215 1.09 21.62 -12.73
N GLY A 216 2.26 20.99 -12.52
CA GLY A 216 3.40 21.63 -11.88
C GLY A 216 4.53 20.62 -11.69
N GLY A 217 5.54 20.72 -12.56
CA GLY A 217 6.69 19.81 -12.62
C GLY A 217 7.55 19.82 -11.36
N SER A 218 8.18 18.66 -11.09
CA SER A 218 9.13 18.49 -10.00
C SER A 218 10.54 18.35 -10.58
N CYS A 219 11.41 19.25 -10.13
CA CYS A 219 12.85 19.24 -10.37
C CYS A 219 13.54 18.32 -9.36
N GLY A 220 14.33 17.37 -9.87
CA GLY A 220 15.22 16.52 -9.08
C GLY A 220 16.46 17.28 -8.64
N GLY A 221 16.86 17.10 -7.38
CA GLY A 221 18.04 17.71 -6.79
C GLY A 221 18.70 16.81 -5.75
N SER A 222 19.66 16.04 -6.24
CA SER A 222 20.97 15.66 -5.68
C SER A 222 21.15 15.43 -4.17
N SER A 223 21.55 14.21 -3.87
CA SER A 223 22.10 13.69 -2.61
C SER A 223 23.46 14.32 -2.25
N CYS A 224 23.65 14.67 -0.98
CA CYS A 224 24.97 14.83 -0.37
C CYS A 224 25.02 14.01 0.94
N SER A 225 26.00 13.11 1.02
CA SER A 225 26.20 12.20 2.13
C SER A 225 27.29 12.74 3.05
N GLY A 226 26.97 12.94 4.33
CA GLY A 226 27.92 13.22 5.41
C GLY A 226 27.51 12.40 6.64
N GLY A 227 28.42 11.56 7.14
CA GLY A 227 28.11 10.48 8.08
C GLY A 227 28.39 10.75 9.56
N GLY A 228 28.20 9.68 10.34
CA GLY A 228 28.84 9.44 11.64
C GLY A 228 27.94 9.51 12.87
N GLY A 229 27.97 8.44 13.70
CA GLY A 229 27.73 8.56 15.15
C GLY A 229 26.63 7.67 15.76
N CYS A 230 27.04 6.78 16.66
CA CYS A 230 26.29 5.69 17.28
C CYS A 230 25.23 6.10 18.33
N GLY A 231 24.17 5.29 18.42
CA GLY A 231 23.25 5.19 19.56
C GLY A 231 22.38 3.96 19.36
N GLY A 232 22.01 3.23 20.41
CA GLY A 232 21.14 2.05 20.30
C GLY A 232 19.76 2.44 19.75
N CYS A 233 19.57 2.28 18.44
CA CYS A 233 18.37 2.74 17.74
C CYS A 233 17.36 1.61 17.60
N GLY A 234 16.14 1.81 18.11
CA GLY A 234 14.97 1.04 17.71
C GLY A 234 14.73 1.27 16.23
N GLY A 235 15.23 0.36 15.40
CA GLY A 235 14.98 0.37 13.97
C GLY A 235 13.60 -0.19 13.67
N CYS A 236 12.81 0.50 12.87
CA CYS A 236 11.59 -0.06 12.28
C CYS A 236 11.84 -0.32 10.78
N GLY A 237 11.38 -1.47 10.28
CA GLY A 237 11.58 -1.91 8.90
C GLY A 237 10.43 -1.43 8.00
N GLY A 238 10.76 -1.02 6.77
CA GLY A 238 9.77 -0.69 5.74
C GLY A 238 9.40 -1.90 4.88
N CYS A 239 8.21 -1.87 4.28
CA CYS A 239 7.73 -2.90 3.38
C CYS A 239 8.25 -2.63 1.96
N GLY A 240 9.28 -3.36 1.53
CA GLY A 240 9.78 -3.35 0.15
C GLY A 240 9.28 -4.54 -0.64
N GLY A 241 8.35 -4.33 -1.57
CA GLY A 241 7.85 -5.33 -2.53
C GLY A 241 6.78 -4.82 -3.48
#